data_AF-A0A4R7CXW8-F1
#
_entry.id   AF-A0A4R7CXW8-F1
#
_cell.length_a   1.000
_cell.length_b   1.000
_cell.length_c   1.000
_cell.angle_alpha   90.00
_cell.angle_beta   90.00
_cell.angle_gamma   90.00
#
_symmetry.space_group_name_H-M   'P 1'
#
loop_
_entity.id
_entity.type
_entity.pdbx_description
1 polymer ?
#
loop_
_entity_poly.entity_id
_entity_poly.type
_entity_poly.pdbx_seq_one_letter_code
_entity_poly.pdbx_strand_id
1 'polypeptide(L)'
;MKKILMAILVMATISVTAQDHNMKGKRGDLKDLSPEQVATLQTKKMTLALDLNESQQAKIKTILTEDATARKAKIEERKASKEDGKKVLTADEKYAMQNERLDHQIARKEEMRSILSADQFEKWEKMSHRKKIRGHGKDKGYKKGKRSSNE
;
A
#
# COMPACT_ATOMS: atom_id res chain seq x y z
N MET A 1 16.21 1.32 33.92
CA MET A 1 15.80 0.76 32.62
C MET A 1 14.85 1.75 31.95
N LYS A 2 15.05 2.26 30.73
CA LYS A 2 16.20 2.23 29.80
C LYS A 2 16.25 3.62 29.14
N LYS A 3 17.19 4.44 29.61
CA LYS A 3 17.91 5.53 28.92
C LYS A 3 17.15 6.24 27.79
N ILE A 4 16.26 7.15 28.20
CA ILE A 4 16.02 8.39 27.45
C ILE A 4 17.34 9.19 27.55
N LEU A 5 17.83 9.73 26.43
CA LEU A 5 19.03 10.57 26.26
C LEU A 5 20.38 9.84 26.11
N MET A 6 20.74 9.49 24.87
CA MET A 6 22.12 9.62 24.40
C MET A 6 22.16 9.99 22.90
N ALA A 7 22.62 11.23 22.64
CA ALA A 7 23.39 11.72 21.49
C ALA A 7 22.81 11.49 20.07
N ILE A 8 22.36 12.49 19.29
CA ILE A 8 23.08 13.66 18.75
C ILE A 8 24.58 13.40 18.49
N LEU A 9 24.87 12.73 17.38
CA LEU A 9 26.06 12.87 16.51
C LEU A 9 25.85 11.80 15.42
N VAL A 10 25.69 12.08 14.13
CA VAL A 10 26.75 12.50 13.21
C VAL A 10 26.08 13.21 12.02
N MET A 11 26.31 14.52 11.89
CA MET A 11 26.21 15.23 10.62
C MET A 11 27.63 15.45 10.09
N ALA A 12 28.00 14.72 9.04
CA ALA A 12 29.12 14.93 8.10
C ALA A 12 29.23 13.62 7.30
N THR A 13 29.13 13.52 5.99
CA THR A 13 29.02 14.44 4.86
C THR A 13 28.51 13.56 3.72
N ILE A 14 27.30 13.77 3.20
CA ILE A 14 26.90 13.12 1.95
C ILE A 14 27.18 14.11 0.85
N SER A 15 28.32 13.92 0.18
CA SER A 15 28.62 14.55 -1.10
C SER A 15 27.46 14.32 -2.05
N VAL A 16 26.92 15.42 -2.58
CA VAL A 16 25.85 15.45 -3.57
C VAL A 16 26.33 14.69 -4.80
N THR A 17 25.83 13.47 -5.00
CA THR A 17 25.90 12.82 -6.31
C THR A 17 24.71 13.28 -7.13
N ALA A 18 25.05 13.69 -8.35
CA ALA A 18 24.19 14.30 -9.34
C ALA A 18 22.91 13.51 -9.61
N GLN A 19 21.89 14.25 -10.01
CA GLN A 19 20.63 13.76 -10.56
C GLN A 19 20.88 12.60 -11.54
N ASP A 20 20.46 11.39 -11.16
CA ASP A 20 20.09 10.40 -12.15
C ASP A 20 18.56 10.29 -12.19
N HIS A 21 18.02 10.77 -13.31
CA HIS A 21 16.62 10.76 -13.67
C HIS A 21 16.22 9.32 -14.08
N ASN A 22 16.36 8.37 -13.16
CA ASN A 22 15.98 6.97 -13.36
C ASN A 22 15.48 6.30 -12.06
N MET A 23 14.55 6.95 -11.35
CA MET A 23 13.83 6.33 -10.22
C MET A 23 12.80 5.26 -10.64
N LYS A 24 13.15 4.40 -11.61
CA LYS A 24 12.50 3.09 -11.81
C LYS A 24 13.31 1.93 -11.20
N GLY A 25 14.52 2.19 -10.68
CA GLY A 25 15.51 1.16 -10.34
C GLY A 25 15.62 0.65 -8.89
N LYS A 26 14.71 0.97 -7.95
CA LYS A 26 14.75 0.42 -6.57
C LYS A 26 13.43 -0.18 -6.06
N ARG A 27 12.54 -0.56 -6.99
CA ARG A 27 11.30 -1.31 -6.68
C ARG A 27 11.33 -2.75 -7.20
N GLY A 28 12.42 -3.15 -7.86
CA GLY A 28 12.62 -4.52 -8.36
C GLY A 28 12.82 -5.54 -7.25
N ASP A 29 13.64 -5.19 -6.26
CA ASP A 29 14.19 -6.15 -5.28
C ASP A 29 13.19 -6.63 -4.21
N LEU A 30 11.99 -6.02 -4.15
CA LEU A 30 10.91 -6.45 -3.24
C LEU A 30 9.70 -7.03 -3.99
N LYS A 31 9.85 -7.40 -5.27
CA LYS A 31 8.74 -7.95 -6.07
C LYS A 31 8.31 -9.35 -5.59
N ASP A 32 9.24 -10.12 -5.02
CA ASP A 32 9.03 -11.53 -4.70
C ASP A 32 9.02 -11.81 -3.19
N LEU A 33 8.44 -10.91 -2.41
CA LEU A 33 8.26 -11.14 -0.98
C LEU A 33 7.14 -12.15 -0.71
N SER A 34 7.32 -12.99 0.31
CA SER A 34 6.23 -13.81 0.84
C SER A 34 5.14 -12.94 1.47
N PRO A 35 3.89 -13.40 1.53
CA PRO A 35 2.80 -12.67 2.22
C PRO A 35 3.18 -12.26 3.65
N GLU A 36 3.87 -13.14 4.38
CA GLU A 36 4.35 -12.86 5.74
C GLU A 36 5.44 -11.78 5.80
N GLN A 37 6.36 -11.76 4.84
CA GLN A 37 7.39 -10.72 4.74
C GLN A 37 6.75 -9.37 4.43
N VAL A 38 5.77 -9.34 3.52
CA VAL A 38 4.99 -8.14 3.20
C VAL A 38 4.25 -7.65 4.44
N ALA A 39 3.53 -8.53 5.14
CA ALA A 39 2.81 -8.20 6.36
C ALA A 39 3.74 -7.68 7.46
N THR A 40 4.91 -8.30 7.62
CA THR A 40 5.92 -7.88 8.60
C THR A 40 6.43 -6.47 8.30
N LEU A 41 6.80 -6.17 7.04
CA LEU A 41 7.28 -4.84 6.66
C LEU A 41 6.19 -3.78 6.80
N GLN A 42 4.95 -4.10 6.43
CA GLN A 42 3.84 -3.17 6.58
C GLN A 42 3.50 -2.92 8.05
N THR A 43 3.49 -3.95 8.88
CA THR A 43 3.28 -3.82 10.34
C THR A 43 4.35 -2.91 10.93
N LYS A 44 5.64 -3.15 10.64
CA LYS A 44 6.74 -2.29 11.13
C LYS A 44 6.61 -0.84 10.68
N LYS A 45 6.17 -0.59 9.44
CA LYS A 45 5.90 0.77 8.95
C LYS A 45 4.72 1.43 9.66
N MET A 46 3.68 0.66 9.97
CA MET A 46 2.55 1.15 10.76
C MET A 46 2.97 1.42 12.21
N THR A 47 3.80 0.57 12.81
CA THR A 47 4.40 0.79 14.13
C THR A 47 5.17 2.10 14.14
N LEU A 48 6.02 2.36 13.15
CA LEU A 48 6.78 3.59 13.06
C LEU A 48 5.91 4.85 12.92
N ALA A 49 4.73 4.73 12.31
CA ALA A 49 3.86 5.88 12.06
C ALA A 49 2.82 6.13 13.16
N LEU A 50 2.45 5.08 13.89
CA LEU A 50 1.33 5.07 14.85
C LEU A 50 1.74 4.70 16.27
N ASP A 51 3.01 4.35 16.49
CA ASP A 51 3.55 3.89 17.78
C ASP A 51 2.76 2.68 18.34
N LEU A 52 2.60 1.65 17.50
CA LEU A 52 1.83 0.46 17.85
C LEU A 52 2.49 -0.36 18.97
N ASN A 53 1.70 -0.79 19.95
CA ASN A 53 2.17 -1.74 20.96
C ASN A 53 2.26 -3.18 20.42
N GLU A 54 2.89 -4.09 21.17
CA GLU A 54 3.13 -5.47 20.71
C GLU A 54 1.84 -6.25 20.40
N SER A 55 0.78 -6.06 21.20
CA SER A 55 -0.52 -6.69 20.96
C SER A 55 -1.16 -6.19 19.66
N GLN A 56 -1.10 -4.88 19.41
CA GLN A 56 -1.60 -4.27 18.19
C GLN A 56 -0.80 -4.76 16.97
N GLN A 57 0.52 -4.82 17.08
CA GLN A 57 1.39 -5.32 16.01
C GLN A 57 1.07 -6.77 15.64
N ALA A 58 0.85 -7.64 16.62
CA ALA A 58 0.49 -9.04 16.38
C ALA A 58 -0.83 -9.15 15.61
N LYS A 59 -1.88 -8.46 16.07
CA LYS A 59 -3.20 -8.47 15.41
C LYS A 59 -3.13 -7.91 13.99
N ILE A 60 -2.45 -6.78 13.81
CA ILE A 60 -2.28 -6.14 12.50
C ILE A 60 -1.47 -7.03 11.56
N LYS A 61 -0.43 -7.71 12.05
CA LYS A 61 0.37 -8.62 11.22
C LYS A 61 -0.49 -9.77 10.68
N THR A 62 -1.36 -10.37 11.50
CA THR A 62 -2.28 -11.43 11.06
C THR A 62 -3.18 -10.93 9.94
N ILE A 63 -3.86 -9.81 10.19
CA ILE A 63 -4.75 -9.14 9.24
C ILE A 63 -4.04 -8.82 7.91
N LEU A 64 -2.82 -8.30 7.96
CA LEU A 64 -2.04 -7.96 6.77
C LEU A 64 -1.49 -9.19 6.04
N THR A 65 -1.33 -10.32 6.73
CA THR A 65 -0.91 -11.58 6.11
C THR A 65 -2.05 -12.14 5.27
N GLU A 66 -3.27 -12.17 5.81
CA GLU A 66 -4.49 -12.57 5.10
C GLU A 66 -4.75 -11.69 3.87
N ASP A 67 -4.57 -10.36 4.02
CA ASP A 67 -4.65 -9.45 2.88
C ASP A 67 -3.62 -9.75 1.79
N ALA A 68 -2.38 -10.03 2.21
CA ALA A 68 -1.29 -10.26 1.29
C ALA A 68 -1.48 -11.59 0.54
N THR A 69 -1.99 -12.63 1.21
CA THR A 69 -2.33 -13.92 0.56
C THR A 69 -3.49 -13.74 -0.42
N ALA A 70 -4.59 -13.12 0.02
CA ALA A 70 -5.75 -12.85 -0.84
C ALA A 70 -5.37 -11.99 -2.05
N ARG A 71 -4.54 -10.97 -1.85
CA ARG A 71 -4.03 -10.13 -2.93
C ARG A 71 -3.15 -10.91 -3.90
N LYS A 72 -2.27 -11.79 -3.41
CA LYS A 72 -1.41 -12.61 -4.27
C LYS A 72 -2.26 -13.54 -5.14
N ALA A 73 -3.26 -14.22 -4.55
CA ALA A 73 -4.21 -15.04 -5.29
C ALA A 73 -4.96 -14.24 -6.37
N LYS A 74 -5.53 -13.07 -6.03
CA LYS A 74 -6.20 -12.17 -7.00
C LYS A 74 -5.26 -11.63 -8.08
N ILE A 75 -3.95 -11.55 -7.84
CA ILE A 75 -2.96 -11.16 -8.86
C ILE A 75 -2.71 -12.31 -9.84
N GLU A 76 -2.51 -13.53 -9.34
CA GLU A 76 -2.30 -14.71 -10.19
C GLU A 76 -3.54 -15.02 -11.04
N GLU A 77 -4.74 -14.95 -10.47
CA GLU A 77 -6.00 -15.11 -11.20
C GLU A 77 -6.15 -14.08 -12.35
N ARG A 78 -5.73 -12.83 -12.10
CA ARG A 78 -5.75 -11.78 -13.13
C ARG A 78 -4.67 -11.96 -14.18
N LYS A 79 -3.53 -12.56 -13.86
CA LYS A 79 -2.49 -12.88 -14.87
C LYS A 79 -3.00 -13.97 -15.80
N ALA A 80 -3.50 -15.08 -15.24
CA ALA A 80 -4.12 -16.15 -16.02
C ALA A 80 -5.27 -15.64 -16.90
N SER A 81 -6.20 -14.87 -16.32
CA SER A 81 -7.31 -14.29 -17.08
C SER A 81 -6.88 -13.33 -18.20
N LYS A 82 -5.71 -12.69 -18.09
CA LYS A 82 -5.16 -11.83 -19.15
C LYS A 82 -4.54 -12.64 -20.28
N GLU A 83 -3.86 -13.74 -19.94
CA GLU A 83 -3.28 -14.68 -20.91
C GLU A 83 -4.39 -15.38 -21.71
N ASP A 84 -5.51 -15.71 -21.06
CA ASP A 84 -6.69 -16.33 -21.68
C ASP A 84 -7.56 -15.33 -22.49
N GLY A 85 -7.18 -14.05 -22.57
CA GLY A 85 -7.92 -13.03 -23.33
C GLY A 85 -9.33 -12.75 -22.79
N LYS A 86 -9.55 -12.89 -21.48
CA LYS A 86 -10.89 -12.87 -20.87
C LYS A 86 -11.67 -11.58 -21.16
N LYS A 87 -12.98 -11.74 -21.42
CA LYS A 87 -13.93 -10.71 -21.85
C LYS A 87 -14.06 -9.52 -20.89
N VAL A 88 -14.50 -8.40 -21.45
CA VAL A 88 -14.96 -7.21 -20.70
C VAL A 88 -16.14 -7.59 -19.81
N LEU A 89 -16.02 -7.33 -18.51
CA LEU A 89 -17.08 -7.57 -17.52
C LEU A 89 -18.37 -6.82 -17.87
N THR A 90 -19.52 -7.46 -17.58
CA THR A 90 -20.86 -6.85 -17.71
C THR A 90 -21.06 -5.74 -16.67
N ALA A 91 -22.15 -4.97 -16.80
CA ALA A 91 -22.48 -3.92 -15.83
C ALA A 91 -22.75 -4.51 -14.43
N ASP A 92 -23.52 -5.60 -14.37
CA ASP A 92 -23.90 -6.26 -13.12
C ASP A 92 -22.70 -6.90 -12.42
N GLU A 93 -21.79 -7.55 -13.19
CA GLU A 93 -20.53 -8.08 -12.64
C GLU A 93 -19.66 -6.96 -12.07
N LYS A 94 -19.55 -5.82 -12.77
CA LYS A 94 -18.82 -4.66 -12.26
C LYS A 94 -19.43 -4.11 -10.98
N TYR A 95 -20.76 -4.05 -10.90
CA TYR A 95 -21.47 -3.61 -9.71
C TYR A 95 -21.22 -4.54 -8.52
N ALA A 96 -21.38 -5.87 -8.72
CA ALA A 96 -21.12 -6.86 -7.69
C ALA A 96 -19.67 -6.79 -7.16
N MET A 97 -18.69 -6.69 -8.07
CA MET A 97 -17.28 -6.52 -7.69
C MET A 97 -17.01 -5.21 -6.93
N GLN A 98 -17.72 -4.13 -7.25
CA GLN A 98 -17.60 -2.86 -6.53
C GLN A 98 -18.18 -2.99 -5.12
N ASN A 99 -19.33 -3.64 -4.96
CA ASN A 99 -19.93 -3.91 -3.66
C ASN A 99 -19.01 -4.75 -2.77
N GLU A 100 -18.54 -5.92 -3.25
CA GLU A 100 -17.61 -6.77 -2.49
C GLU A 100 -16.36 -6.00 -2.04
N ARG A 101 -15.82 -5.15 -2.93
CA ARG A 101 -14.66 -4.31 -2.61
C ARG A 101 -14.96 -3.24 -1.55
N LEU A 102 -16.17 -2.68 -1.54
CA LEU A 102 -16.60 -1.70 -0.55
C LEU A 102 -16.85 -2.39 0.79
N ASP A 103 -17.51 -3.53 0.80
CA ASP A 103 -17.77 -4.33 2.00
C ASP A 103 -16.45 -4.76 2.67
N HIS A 104 -15.48 -5.24 1.90
CA HIS A 104 -14.14 -5.53 2.42
C HIS A 104 -13.45 -4.30 3.00
N GLN A 105 -13.65 -3.10 2.43
CA GLN A 105 -13.10 -1.87 2.98
C GLN A 105 -13.78 -1.46 4.29
N ILE A 106 -15.08 -1.69 4.41
CA ILE A 106 -15.86 -1.43 5.61
C ILE A 106 -15.40 -2.37 6.73
N ALA A 107 -15.40 -3.68 6.47
CA ALA A 107 -14.94 -4.68 7.43
C ALA A 107 -13.51 -4.38 7.93
N ARG A 108 -12.59 -4.05 7.03
CA ARG A 108 -11.23 -3.68 7.43
C ARG A 108 -11.20 -2.40 8.26
N LYS A 109 -12.01 -1.41 7.94
CA LYS A 109 -12.07 -0.18 8.73
C LYS A 109 -12.56 -0.47 10.15
N GLU A 110 -13.52 -1.38 10.32
CA GLU A 110 -14.02 -1.82 11.62
C GLU A 110 -12.98 -2.63 12.41
N GLU A 111 -12.28 -3.58 11.77
CA GLU A 111 -11.17 -4.32 12.38
C GLU A 111 -10.05 -3.37 12.87
N MET A 112 -9.68 -2.39 12.05
CA MET A 112 -8.66 -1.42 12.46
C MET A 112 -9.14 -0.53 13.60
N ARG A 113 -10.43 -0.18 13.65
CA ARG A 113 -11.03 0.59 14.74
C ARG A 113 -10.99 -0.18 16.06
N SER A 114 -11.14 -1.50 16.05
CA SER A 114 -11.10 -2.32 17.27
C SER A 114 -9.68 -2.54 17.81
N ILE A 115 -8.65 -2.37 16.98
CA ILE A 115 -7.24 -2.58 17.37
C ILE A 115 -6.56 -1.27 17.75
N LEU A 116 -6.84 -0.17 17.04
CA LEU A 116 -6.18 1.11 17.23
C LEU A 116 -6.89 1.97 18.27
N SER A 117 -6.15 2.82 18.98
CA SER A 117 -6.76 3.91 19.75
C SER A 117 -7.40 4.94 18.81
N ALA A 118 -8.25 5.82 19.35
CA ALA A 118 -8.91 6.87 18.57
C ALA A 118 -7.90 7.73 17.78
N ASP A 119 -6.83 8.19 18.44
CA ASP A 119 -5.79 9.03 17.81
C ASP A 119 -5.00 8.26 16.74
N GLN A 120 -4.70 6.98 17.00
CA GLN A 120 -4.00 6.12 16.04
C GLN A 120 -4.88 5.86 14.81
N PHE A 121 -6.18 5.63 15.02
CA PHE A 121 -7.15 5.40 13.97
C PHE A 121 -7.30 6.63 13.07
N GLU A 122 -7.38 7.84 13.64
CA GLU A 122 -7.47 9.07 12.87
C GLU A 122 -6.21 9.30 12.01
N LYS A 123 -5.02 9.08 12.59
CA LYS A 123 -3.75 9.12 11.84
C LYS A 123 -3.75 8.09 10.71
N TRP A 124 -4.22 6.87 10.98
CA TRP A 124 -4.33 5.81 9.99
C TRP A 124 -5.28 6.17 8.85
N GLU A 125 -6.45 6.75 9.13
CA GLU A 125 -7.38 7.23 8.11
C GLU A 125 -6.75 8.32 7.22
N LYS A 126 -6.07 9.30 7.83
CA LYS A 126 -5.36 10.37 7.09
C LYS A 126 -4.29 9.78 6.16
N MET A 127 -3.51 8.81 6.64
CA MET A 127 -2.52 8.11 5.81
C MET A 127 -3.16 7.33 4.66
N SER A 128 -4.25 6.63 4.94
CA SER A 128 -5.02 5.87 3.94
C SER A 128 -5.58 6.78 2.86
N HIS A 129 -6.18 7.92 3.25
CA HIS A 129 -6.74 8.91 2.33
C HIS A 129 -5.67 9.53 1.43
N ARG A 130 -4.52 9.94 2.00
CA ARG A 130 -3.37 10.46 1.22
C ARG A 130 -2.86 9.43 0.20
N LYS A 131 -2.84 8.15 0.56
CA LYS A 131 -2.43 7.07 -0.36
C LYS A 131 -3.42 6.92 -1.52
N LYS A 132 -4.74 7.02 -1.26
CA LYS A 132 -5.77 7.01 -2.31
C LYS A 132 -5.58 8.20 -3.29
N ILE A 133 -5.42 9.42 -2.78
CA ILE A 133 -5.22 10.63 -3.61
C ILE A 133 -3.97 10.51 -4.49
N ARG A 134 -2.84 10.10 -3.93
CA ARG A 134 -1.59 9.93 -4.68
C ARG A 134 -1.67 8.85 -5.77
N GLY A 135 -2.55 7.86 -5.60
CA GLY A 135 -2.85 6.86 -6.62
C GLY A 135 -3.61 7.44 -7.82
N HIS A 136 -4.56 8.34 -7.57
CA HIS A 136 -5.39 8.96 -8.61
C HIS A 136 -4.72 10.15 -9.32
N GLY A 137 -3.78 10.84 -8.67
CA GLY A 137 -3.10 12.01 -9.24
C GLY A 137 -2.14 11.73 -10.39
N LYS A 138 -1.67 10.47 -10.56
CA LYS A 138 -0.69 10.13 -11.61
C LYS A 138 -1.27 9.96 -13.01
N ASP A 139 -2.59 9.78 -13.14
CA ASP A 139 -3.23 9.55 -14.45
C ASP A 139 -3.57 10.84 -15.22
N LYS A 140 -3.58 12.01 -14.55
CA LYS A 140 -3.94 13.27 -15.22
C LYS A 140 -2.81 13.94 -16.01
N GLY A 141 -1.55 13.54 -15.80
CA GLY A 141 -0.38 14.15 -16.47
C GLY A 141 -0.01 13.56 -17.83
N TYR A 142 -0.40 12.31 -18.12
CA TYR A 142 0.08 11.57 -19.30
C TYR A 142 -0.89 11.54 -20.51
N LYS A 143 -2.08 12.17 -20.41
CA LYS A 143 -3.08 12.14 -21.49
C LYS A 143 -3.10 13.37 -22.42
N LYS A 144 -2.22 14.35 -22.24
CA LYS A 144 -2.27 15.61 -23.02
C LYS A 144 -1.41 15.64 -24.30
N GLY A 145 -0.81 14.52 -24.74
CA GLY A 145 0.18 14.51 -25.83
C GLY A 145 -0.06 13.57 -27.02
N LYS A 146 -1.21 12.90 -27.15
CA LYS A 146 -1.48 11.98 -28.28
C LYS A 146 -2.85 12.18 -28.93
N ARG A 147 -3.21 13.44 -29.21
CA ARG A 147 -4.33 13.80 -30.11
C ARG A 147 -3.96 15.05 -30.89
N SER A 148 -3.12 14.88 -31.91
CA SER A 148 -2.89 15.84 -32.99
C SER A 148 -1.80 15.25 -33.87
N SER A 149 -2.17 14.91 -35.10
CA SER A 149 -1.36 14.62 -36.30
C SER A 149 -1.95 13.41 -37.02
N ASN A 150 -3.16 13.61 -37.55
CA ASN A 150 -3.62 12.91 -38.72
C ASN A 150 -4.56 13.88 -39.44
N GLU A 151 -3.94 14.75 -40.23
CA GLU A 151 -4.47 15.44 -41.41
C GLU A 151 -3.26 15.89 -42.23
#